data_AF-A0A6L9ZWU2-F1
#
_entry.id   AF-A0A6L9ZWU2-F1
#
_cell.length_a   1.000
_cell.length_b   1.000
_cell.length_c   1.000
_cell.angle_alpha   90.00
_cell.angle_beta   90.00
_cell.angle_gamma   90.00
#
_symmetry.space_group_name_H-M   'P 1'
#
loop_
_entity.id
_entity.type
_entity.pdbx_description
1 polymer ?
#
loop_
_entity_poly.entity_id
_entity_poly.type
_entity_poly.pdbx_seq_one_letter_code
_entity_poly.pdbx_strand_id
1 'polypeptide(L)'
;MTSPGEQDFIVSNFTTTSWGGWIGATDAGEEGVWQWVTGPETGTVFWDNGEEIGYNNFATNQPNDFKGQEDYAHLGYFQKDAWNDITNDTSGIKNEDYQVVGYYVEYGD
;
A
#
# COMPACT_ATOMS: atom_id res chain seq x y z
N MET A 1 3.55 -2.15 9.11
CA MET A 1 3.64 -0.68 8.92
C MET A 1 2.44 -0.02 9.58
N THR A 2 2.47 0.05 10.89
CA THR A 2 1.36 0.47 11.75
C THR A 2 1.60 1.78 12.48
N SER A 3 2.65 2.52 12.12
CA SER A 3 2.97 3.81 12.71
C SER A 3 3.63 4.79 11.73
N PRO A 4 3.53 6.11 12.00
CA PRO A 4 4.28 7.11 11.25
C PRO A 4 5.80 6.87 11.26
N GLY A 5 6.34 6.30 12.34
CA GLY A 5 7.77 6.01 12.43
C GLY A 5 8.25 4.94 11.43
N GLU A 6 7.43 3.92 11.20
CA GLU A 6 7.71 2.89 10.19
C GLU A 6 7.55 3.44 8.77
N GLN A 7 6.52 4.25 8.53
CA GLN A 7 6.33 4.98 7.27
C GLN A 7 7.55 5.85 6.95
N ASP A 8 7.98 6.67 7.91
CA ASP A 8 9.14 7.56 7.76
C ASP A 8 10.44 6.77 7.50
N PHE A 9 10.61 5.63 8.17
CA PHE A 9 11.75 4.75 7.96
C PHE A 9 11.80 4.21 6.53
N ILE A 10 10.68 3.73 6.00
CA ILE A 10 10.63 3.18 4.63
C ILE A 10 10.79 4.28 3.59
N VAL A 11 10.11 5.42 3.77
CA VAL A 11 10.22 6.59 2.89
C VAL A 11 11.67 7.07 2.79
N SER A 12 12.31 7.29 3.92
CA SER A 12 13.67 7.83 3.96
C SER A 12 14.72 6.91 3.33
N ASN A 13 14.51 5.60 3.33
CA ASN A 13 15.46 4.63 2.81
C ASN A 13 15.18 4.17 1.37
N PHE A 14 13.93 4.24 0.90
CA PHE A 14 13.53 3.52 -0.32
C PHE A 14 12.72 4.31 -1.35
N THR A 15 12.11 5.46 -1.03
CA THR A 15 11.30 6.22 -2.02
C THR A 15 12.13 7.15 -2.91
N THR A 16 13.44 6.89 -3.03
CA THR A 16 14.35 7.62 -3.94
C THR A 16 14.32 7.08 -5.38
N THR A 17 13.57 6.01 -5.63
CA THR A 17 13.44 5.41 -6.97
C THR A 17 12.22 5.95 -7.71
N SER A 18 12.25 5.96 -9.04
CA SER A 18 11.10 6.33 -9.90
C SER A 18 9.95 5.32 -9.88
N TRP A 19 10.02 4.28 -9.04
CA TRP A 19 9.11 3.15 -9.06
C TRP A 19 8.44 2.96 -7.70
N GLY A 20 7.22 2.40 -7.71
CA GLY A 20 6.52 1.99 -6.49
C GLY A 20 7.06 0.65 -5.94
N GLY A 21 6.76 0.39 -4.67
CA GLY A 21 6.96 -0.88 -4.01
C GLY A 21 5.70 -1.36 -3.29
N TRP A 22 5.42 -2.66 -3.41
CA TRP A 22 4.33 -3.32 -2.72
C TRP A 22 4.49 -3.23 -1.22
N ILE A 23 3.41 -2.91 -0.51
CA ILE A 23 3.33 -3.10 0.94
C ILE A 23 2.43 -4.29 1.23
N GLY A 24 2.56 -4.88 2.42
CA GLY A 24 1.85 -6.09 2.82
C GLY A 24 0.34 -5.97 3.00
N ALA A 25 -0.32 -4.93 2.47
CA ALA A 25 -1.73 -4.66 2.69
C ALA A 25 -2.57 -4.99 1.45
N THR A 26 -3.76 -5.55 1.67
CA THR A 26 -4.71 -5.95 0.63
C THR A 26 -6.13 -5.98 1.20
N ASP A 27 -7.12 -5.76 0.34
CA ASP A 27 -8.54 -6.00 0.57
C ASP A 27 -9.12 -7.06 -0.39
N ALA A 28 -8.27 -7.82 -1.10
CA ALA A 28 -8.68 -8.88 -2.03
C ALA A 28 -9.57 -9.98 -1.40
N GLY A 29 -9.61 -10.06 -0.07
CA GLY A 29 -10.52 -10.95 0.66
C GLY A 29 -11.93 -10.40 0.80
N GLU A 30 -12.08 -9.08 0.90
CA GLU A 30 -13.33 -8.35 1.07
C GLU A 30 -13.11 -6.87 0.70
N GLU A 31 -13.67 -6.44 -0.44
CA GLU A 31 -13.59 -5.07 -0.97
C GLU A 31 -13.89 -4.03 0.12
N GLY A 32 -12.98 -3.06 0.27
CA GLY A 32 -13.10 -1.99 1.26
C GLY A 32 -12.61 -2.37 2.67
N VAL A 33 -12.22 -3.63 2.93
CA VAL A 33 -11.66 -4.09 4.21
C VAL A 33 -10.16 -4.39 4.05
N TRP A 34 -9.33 -3.41 4.39
CA TRP A 34 -7.89 -3.53 4.22
C TRP A 34 -7.23 -4.13 5.46
N GLN A 35 -6.41 -5.15 5.21
CA GLN A 35 -5.68 -5.87 6.23
C GLN A 35 -4.22 -6.10 5.83
N TRP A 36 -3.36 -6.26 6.84
CA TRP A 36 -2.00 -6.74 6.65
C TRP A 36 -2.00 -8.26 6.43
N VAL A 37 -1.37 -8.75 5.36
CA VAL A 37 -1.22 -10.18 5.05
C VAL A 37 0.24 -10.67 5.13
N THR A 38 1.16 -9.76 5.45
CA THR A 38 2.57 -10.07 5.70
C THR A 38 3.08 -9.28 6.90
N GLY A 39 4.22 -9.68 7.45
CA GLY A 39 4.87 -9.00 8.57
C GLY A 39 4.26 -9.38 9.93
N PRO A 40 4.77 -8.77 11.02
CA PRO A 40 4.30 -9.02 12.39
C PRO A 40 2.80 -8.80 12.58
N GLU A 41 2.19 -7.89 11.81
CA GLU A 41 0.80 -7.48 11.96
C GLU A 41 -0.17 -8.29 11.09
N THR A 42 0.28 -9.39 10.48
CA THR A 42 -0.53 -10.27 9.63
C THR A 42 -1.88 -10.63 10.31
N GLY A 43 -2.98 -10.43 9.58
CA GLY A 43 -4.35 -10.66 10.04
C GLY A 43 -5.00 -9.45 10.72
N THR A 44 -4.31 -8.30 10.79
CA THR A 44 -4.86 -7.08 11.39
C THR A 44 -5.53 -6.21 10.34
N VAL A 45 -6.79 -5.87 10.58
CA VAL A 45 -7.54 -4.86 9.81
C VAL A 45 -7.17 -3.46 10.31
N PHE A 46 -6.93 -2.54 9.38
CA PHE A 46 -6.60 -1.14 9.70
C PHE A 46 -7.50 -0.12 9.01
N TRP A 47 -8.34 -0.56 8.07
CA TRP A 47 -9.33 0.26 7.38
C TRP A 47 -10.55 -0.58 6.98
N ASP A 48 -11.75 -0.03 7.17
CA ASP A 48 -13.02 -0.70 6.86
C ASP A 48 -14.01 0.31 6.26
N ASN A 49 -14.29 0.18 4.96
CA ASN A 49 -15.32 0.94 4.24
C ASN A 49 -15.25 2.48 4.44
N GLY A 50 -14.04 3.03 4.52
CA GLY A 50 -13.79 4.46 4.72
C GLY A 50 -13.61 4.88 6.19
N GLU A 51 -13.69 3.93 7.11
CA GLU A 51 -13.38 4.11 8.53
C GLU A 51 -11.93 3.72 8.81
N GLU A 52 -11.18 4.65 9.42
CA GLU A 52 -9.82 4.39 9.90
C GLU A 52 -9.88 3.64 11.24
N ILE A 53 -9.48 2.37 11.24
CA ILE A 53 -9.41 1.52 12.46
C ILE A 53 -8.02 1.59 13.09
N GLY A 54 -6.99 1.63 12.25
CA GLY A 54 -5.59 1.70 12.64
C GLY A 54 -4.85 2.77 11.85
N TYR A 55 -3.53 2.84 12.06
CA TYR A 55 -2.70 3.69 11.23
C TYR A 55 -2.87 3.29 9.76
N ASN A 56 -3.11 4.30 8.94
CA ASN A 56 -3.05 4.19 7.50
C ASN A 56 -2.36 5.43 6.95
N ASN A 57 -1.92 5.34 5.71
CA ASN A 57 -1.36 6.47 5.00
C ASN A 57 -1.83 6.49 3.55
N PHE A 58 -3.08 6.09 3.31
CA PHE A 58 -3.68 6.20 1.99
C PHE A 58 -3.68 7.66 1.54
N ALA A 59 -3.38 7.87 0.26
CA ALA A 59 -3.40 9.19 -0.32
C ALA A 59 -4.82 9.77 -0.36
N THR A 60 -4.94 11.07 -0.60
CA THR A 60 -6.25 11.71 -0.71
C THR A 60 -7.07 11.07 -1.85
N ASN A 61 -8.30 10.63 -1.54
CA ASN A 61 -9.17 9.84 -2.41
C ASN A 61 -8.66 8.42 -2.71
N GLN A 62 -7.94 7.81 -1.77
CA GLN A 62 -7.58 6.40 -1.79
C GLN A 62 -8.09 5.73 -0.49
N PRO A 63 -8.34 4.42 -0.51
CA PRO A 63 -8.43 3.55 -1.70
C PRO A 63 -9.66 3.92 -2.55
N ASN A 64 -9.61 3.75 -3.88
CA ASN A 64 -10.71 4.12 -4.77
C ASN A 64 -11.20 3.03 -5.72
N ASP A 65 -10.58 1.86 -5.67
CA ASP A 65 -10.90 0.69 -6.46
C ASP A 65 -11.05 1.03 -7.96
N PHE A 66 -10.01 1.61 -8.57
CA PHE A 66 -10.11 2.11 -9.94
C PHE A 66 -10.46 0.98 -10.91
N LYS A 67 -11.70 1.04 -11.40
CA LYS A 67 -12.36 0.08 -12.30
C LYS A 67 -12.73 -1.27 -11.65
N GLY A 68 -12.73 -1.42 -10.33
CA GLY A 68 -13.15 -2.68 -9.71
C GLY A 68 -12.07 -3.75 -9.68
N GLN A 69 -10.80 -3.36 -9.51
CA GLN A 69 -9.65 -4.25 -9.75
C GLN A 69 -8.42 -3.94 -8.87
N GLU A 70 -8.51 -3.01 -7.92
CA GLU A 70 -7.35 -2.49 -7.20
C GLU A 70 -7.28 -3.04 -5.77
N ASP A 71 -6.92 -4.31 -5.64
CA ASP A 71 -7.01 -4.99 -4.35
C ASP A 71 -5.72 -5.00 -3.50
N TYR A 72 -4.68 -4.25 -3.90
CA TYR A 72 -3.34 -4.32 -3.30
C TYR A 72 -2.73 -2.94 -3.10
N ALA A 73 -2.09 -2.71 -1.95
CA ALA A 73 -1.52 -1.41 -1.66
C ALA A 73 -0.05 -1.33 -2.10
N HIS A 74 0.33 -0.16 -2.62
CA HIS A 74 1.73 0.18 -2.88
C HIS A 74 2.09 1.56 -2.34
N LEU A 75 3.37 1.74 -2.06
CA LEU A 75 4.00 3.02 -1.73
C LEU A 75 4.86 3.43 -2.93
N GLY A 76 4.72 4.66 -3.44
CA GLY A 76 5.42 5.03 -4.67
C GLY A 76 5.49 6.52 -4.99
N TYR A 77 5.97 6.82 -6.20
CA TYR A 77 6.28 8.18 -6.66
C TYR A 77 5.03 9.02 -6.95
N PHE A 78 3.98 8.43 -7.52
CA PHE A 78 2.72 9.12 -7.89
C PHE A 78 2.10 9.88 -6.71
N GLN A 79 2.11 9.25 -5.54
CA GLN A 79 1.58 9.77 -4.28
C GLN A 79 2.72 9.75 -3.26
N LYS A 80 3.73 10.59 -3.51
CA LYS A 80 4.97 10.62 -2.75
C LYS A 80 4.70 10.51 -1.24
N ASP A 81 5.25 9.47 -0.65
CA ASP A 81 5.18 9.19 0.79
C ASP A 81 3.78 8.83 1.31
N ALA A 82 2.84 8.44 0.42
CA ALA A 82 1.50 7.94 0.71
C ALA A 82 1.18 6.66 -0.09
N TRP A 83 0.12 5.96 0.32
CA TRP A 83 -0.29 4.68 -0.25
C TRP A 83 -1.39 4.86 -1.29
N ASN A 84 -1.43 3.94 -2.25
CA ASN A 84 -2.42 3.88 -3.31
C ASN A 84 -2.80 2.41 -3.49
N ASP A 85 -4.07 2.13 -3.72
CA ASP A 85 -4.54 0.81 -4.11
C ASP A 85 -4.28 0.59 -5.60
N ILE A 86 -3.89 -0.61 -6.00
CA ILE A 86 -3.56 -0.91 -7.39
C ILE A 86 -3.78 -2.40 -7.69
N THR A 87 -3.99 -2.71 -8.96
CA THR A 87 -4.12 -4.09 -9.43
C THR A 87 -2.82 -4.87 -9.28
N ASN A 88 -2.92 -6.18 -8.97
CA ASN A 88 -1.77 -7.07 -8.75
C ASN A 88 -0.80 -7.15 -9.96
N ASP A 89 -1.31 -7.01 -11.18
CA ASP A 89 -0.50 -7.03 -12.40
C ASP A 89 -0.29 -5.62 -12.96
N THR A 90 0.83 -4.99 -12.56
CA THR A 90 1.23 -3.66 -13.05
C THR A 90 2.07 -3.71 -14.32
N SER A 91 2.40 -4.89 -14.85
CA SER A 91 3.33 -5.05 -15.99
C SER A 91 2.82 -4.43 -17.29
N GLY A 92 1.50 -4.31 -17.43
CA GLY A 92 0.83 -3.67 -18.56
C GLY A 92 0.67 -2.16 -18.44
N ILE A 93 0.98 -1.56 -17.28
CA ILE A 93 0.77 -0.13 -17.03
C ILE A 93 1.93 0.66 -17.65
N LYS A 94 1.61 1.53 -18.62
CA LYS A 94 2.61 2.32 -19.34
C LYS A 94 3.14 3.52 -18.57
N ASN A 95 2.37 4.00 -17.59
CA ASN A 95 2.82 5.08 -16.71
C ASN A 95 3.73 4.50 -15.62
N GLU A 96 4.99 4.93 -15.60
CA GLU A 96 6.00 4.48 -14.64
C GLU A 96 5.64 4.81 -13.18
N ASP A 97 4.85 5.87 -12.97
CA ASP A 97 4.39 6.29 -11.63
C ASP A 97 3.55 5.21 -10.93
N TYR A 98 2.98 4.28 -11.71
CA TYR A 98 2.11 3.19 -11.27
C TYR A 98 2.74 1.81 -11.49
N GLN A 99 3.98 1.76 -11.97
CA GLN A 99 4.70 0.49 -12.04
C GLN A 99 5.28 0.17 -10.66
N VAL A 100 4.97 -1.03 -10.19
CA VAL A 100 5.42 -1.54 -8.89
C VAL A 100 6.41 -2.66 -9.14
N VAL A 101 7.68 -2.43 -8.78
CA VAL A 101 8.81 -3.27 -9.22
C VAL A 101 9.52 -3.99 -8.07
N GLY A 102 9.06 -3.80 -6.83
CA GLY A 102 9.64 -4.39 -5.63
C GLY A 102 8.61 -4.55 -4.52
N TYR A 103 9.05 -5.11 -3.40
CA TYR A 103 8.22 -5.35 -2.22
C TYR A 103 8.95 -4.88 -0.94
N TYR A 104 8.19 -4.30 -0.01
CA TYR A 104 8.64 -3.99 1.34
C TYR A 104 8.19 -5.12 2.26
N VAL A 105 9.16 -5.76 2.93
CA VAL A 105 8.87 -6.75 3.97
C VAL A 105 9.47 -6.29 5.27
N GLU A 106 8.62 -6.16 6.27
CA GLU A 106 9.03 -5.96 7.66
C GLU A 106 9.28 -7.33 8.30
N TYR A 107 10.37 -7.43 9.05
CA TYR A 107 10.74 -8.64 9.79
C TYR A 107 11.15 -8.24 11.21
N GLY A 108 10.63 -8.98 12.20
CA GLY A 108 10.92 -8.77 13.62
C GLY A 108 9.98 -7.79 14.30
N ASP A 109 10.00 -7.82 15.63
CA ASP A 109 9.32 -6.88 16.54
C ASP A 109 10.29 -5.78 17.01
#